data_AF-A0A2D8LFH3-F1
#
_entry.id   AF-A0A2D8LFH3-F1
#
_cell.length_a   1.000
_cell.length_b   1.000
_cell.length_c   1.000
_cell.angle_alpha   90.00
_cell.angle_beta   90.00
_cell.angle_gamma   90.00
#
_symmetry.space_group_name_H-M   'P 1'
#
loop_
_entity.id
_entity.type
_entity.pdbx_description
1 polymer ?
#
loop_
_entity_poly.entity_id
_entity_poly.type
_entity_poly.pdbx_seq_one_letter_code
_entity_poly.pdbx_strand_id
1 'polypeptide(L)'
;MIPVQKLTHAQKVEIAIKLRSAADFFATYYEYLPKFKMQKDCFNYLNEIHLEVFGEEKYSNYGSFRVIMHRDGKKYLKSRNK
;
A
#
# COMPACT_ATOMS: atom_id res chain seq x y z
N MET A 1 14.72 -4.33 -8.91
CA MET A 1 13.65 -3.36 -8.56
C MET A 1 13.35 -2.57 -9.82
N ILE A 2 12.08 -2.56 -10.25
CA ILE A 2 11.66 -1.80 -11.44
C ILE A 2 11.56 -0.33 -11.01
N PRO A 3 12.26 0.61 -11.69
CA PRO A 3 12.12 2.03 -11.39
C PRO A 3 10.69 2.49 -11.71
N VAL A 4 10.05 3.12 -10.73
CA VAL A 4 8.64 3.57 -10.72
C VAL A 4 8.31 4.47 -11.94
N GLN A 5 9.31 5.14 -12.53
CA GLN A 5 9.17 6.14 -13.60
C GLN A 5 8.68 5.65 -14.99
N LYS A 6 8.26 4.40 -15.18
CA LYS A 6 7.72 3.91 -16.47
C LYS A 6 6.53 2.97 -16.33
N LEU A 7 5.55 3.30 -15.48
CA LEU A 7 4.28 2.57 -15.47
C LEU A 7 3.43 2.96 -16.69
N THR A 8 2.99 1.98 -17.47
CA THR A 8 2.05 2.19 -18.58
C THR A 8 0.67 2.60 -18.05
N HIS A 9 -0.16 3.25 -18.88
CA HIS A 9 -1.50 3.70 -18.45
C HIS A 9 -2.35 2.55 -17.89
N ALA A 10 -2.28 1.36 -18.50
CA ALA A 10 -2.96 0.16 -18.00
C ALA A 10 -2.48 -0.26 -16.60
N GLN A 11 -1.17 -0.27 -16.36
CA GLN A 11 -0.60 -0.58 -15.05
C GLN A 11 -0.98 0.48 -14.00
N LYS A 12 -1.05 1.76 -14.39
CA LYS A 12 -1.52 2.84 -13.52
C LYS A 12 -2.97 2.63 -13.11
N VAL A 13 -3.85 2.18 -14.01
CA VAL A 13 -5.25 1.87 -13.69
C VAL A 13 -5.36 0.69 -12.73
N GLU A 14 -4.63 -0.40 -12.97
CA GLU A 14 -4.64 -1.56 -12.06
C GLU A 14 -4.16 -1.20 -10.65
N ILE A 15 -3.10 -0.39 -10.57
CA ILE A 15 -2.55 0.11 -9.32
C ILE A 15 -3.52 1.08 -8.65
N ALA A 16 -4.17 1.96 -9.41
CA ALA A 16 -5.18 2.89 -8.91
C ALA A 16 -6.29 2.12 -8.20
N ILE A 17 -6.77 1.02 -8.78
CA ILE A 17 -7.78 0.17 -8.16
C ILE A 17 -7.26 -0.44 -6.85
N LYS A 18 -6.01 -0.93 -6.84
CA LYS A 18 -5.40 -1.59 -5.68
C LYS A 18 -5.00 -0.65 -4.54
N LEU A 19 -4.86 0.65 -4.80
CA LEU A 19 -4.43 1.63 -3.80
C LEU A 19 -5.49 2.73 -3.53
N ARG A 20 -6.65 2.67 -4.21
CA ARG A 20 -7.75 3.63 -4.08
C ARG A 20 -8.24 3.76 -2.64
N SER A 21 -8.49 2.66 -1.96
CA SER A 21 -9.04 2.68 -0.61
C SER A 21 -7.98 2.30 0.43
N ALA A 22 -8.20 2.70 1.68
CA ALA A 22 -7.33 2.26 2.78
C ALA A 22 -7.31 0.73 2.88
N ALA A 23 -8.47 0.10 2.68
CA ALA A 23 -8.63 -1.34 2.68
C ALA A 23 -7.77 -2.04 1.62
N ASP A 24 -7.83 -1.56 0.38
CA ASP A 24 -7.06 -2.12 -0.73
C ASP A 24 -5.56 -1.84 -0.56
N PHE A 25 -5.20 -0.66 -0.03
CA PHE A 25 -3.81 -0.34 0.32
C PHE A 25 -3.26 -1.33 1.35
N PHE A 26 -4.02 -1.66 2.40
CA PHE A 26 -3.59 -2.66 3.39
C PHE A 26 -3.49 -4.06 2.76
N ALA A 27 -4.45 -4.47 1.94
CA ALA A 27 -4.41 -5.76 1.26
C ALA A 27 -3.15 -5.88 0.38
N THR A 28 -2.89 -4.84 -0.42
CA THR A 28 -1.70 -4.75 -1.28
C THR A 28 -0.41 -4.72 -0.46
N TYR A 29 -0.40 -3.98 0.66
CA TYR A 29 0.73 -3.95 1.59
C TYR A 29 1.07 -5.34 2.12
N TYR A 30 0.09 -6.11 2.59
CA TYR A 30 0.34 -7.46 3.09
C TYR A 30 0.72 -8.45 1.98
N GLU A 31 0.24 -8.27 0.75
CA GLU A 31 0.64 -9.08 -0.41
C GLU A 31 2.10 -8.81 -0.82
N TYR A 32 2.53 -7.56 -0.74
CA TYR A 32 3.88 -7.15 -1.10
C TYR A 32 4.87 -7.31 0.05
N LEU A 33 4.42 -7.33 1.30
CA LEU A 33 5.27 -7.43 2.48
C LEU A 33 6.32 -8.55 2.42
N PRO A 34 6.01 -9.79 1.96
CA PRO A 34 7.01 -10.86 1.82
C PRO A 34 8.13 -10.57 0.82
N LYS A 35 7.93 -9.60 -0.10
CA LYS A 35 8.90 -9.21 -1.13
C LYS A 35 9.89 -8.15 -0.63
N PHE A 36 9.65 -7.58 0.56
CA PHE A 36 10.50 -6.54 1.17
C PHE A 36 11.11 -7.05 2.48
N LYS A 37 12.36 -6.62 2.75
CA LYS A 37 13.03 -6.96 4.02
C LYS A 37 12.46 -6.16 5.20
N MET A 38 12.04 -4.92 4.95
CA MET A 38 11.49 -4.04 5.98
C MET A 38 10.06 -3.62 5.64
N GLN A 39 9.21 -3.61 6.66
CA GLN A 39 7.84 -3.11 6.59
C GLN A 39 7.77 -1.66 6.08
N LYS A 40 8.70 -0.81 6.54
CA LYS A 40 8.81 0.59 6.12
C LYS A 40 9.10 0.71 4.62
N ASP A 41 9.95 -0.16 4.07
CA ASP A 41 10.30 -0.12 2.64
C ASP A 41 9.10 -0.49 1.77
N CYS A 42 8.33 -1.50 2.19
CA CYS A 42 7.07 -1.87 1.52
C CYS A 42 6.07 -0.71 1.55
N PHE A 43 5.93 -0.05 2.72
CA PHE A 43 5.08 1.13 2.85
C PHE A 43 5.51 2.27 1.93
N ASN A 44 6.79 2.64 1.97
CA ASN A 44 7.34 3.73 1.16
C ASN A 44 7.11 3.45 -0.33
N TYR A 45 7.38 2.22 -0.78
CA TYR A 45 7.15 1.80 -2.16
C TYR A 45 5.69 1.97 -2.59
N LEU A 46 4.73 1.55 -1.77
CA LEU A 46 3.31 1.70 -2.10
C LEU A 46 2.83 3.16 -2.01
N ASN A 47 3.40 3.95 -1.11
CA ASN A 47 3.07 5.37 -0.97
C ASN A 47 3.61 6.18 -2.16
N GLU A 48 4.82 5.87 -2.64
CA GLU A 48 5.41 6.44 -3.86
C GLU A 48 4.58 6.10 -5.10
N ILE A 49 4.14 4.84 -5.21
CA ILE A 49 3.25 4.42 -6.30
C ILE A 49 1.91 5.16 -6.23
N HIS A 50 1.33 5.31 -5.04
CA HIS A 50 0.11 6.07 -4.87
C HIS A 50 0.31 7.55 -5.27
N LEU A 51 1.42 8.15 -4.87
CA LEU A 51 1.79 9.52 -5.25
C LEU A 51 1.91 9.68 -6.77
N GLU A 52 2.52 8.73 -7.48
CA GLU A 52 2.65 8.81 -8.93
C GLU A 52 1.29 8.69 -9.66
N VAL A 53 0.35 7.92 -9.10
CA VAL A 53 -0.95 7.65 -9.72
C VAL A 53 -1.98 8.72 -9.38
N PHE A 54 -2.02 9.18 -8.12
CA PHE A 54 -3.06 10.10 -7.62
C PHE A 54 -2.56 11.53 -7.43
N GLY A 55 -1.25 11.77 -7.52
CA GLY A 55 -0.65 13.09 -7.27
C GLY A 55 -0.54 13.45 -5.79
N GLU A 56 -0.92 12.54 -4.88
CA GLU A 56 -0.81 12.72 -3.43
C GLU A 56 -0.36 11.44 -2.73
N GLU A 57 0.34 11.58 -1.61
CA GLU A 57 0.66 10.46 -0.73
C GLU A 57 -0.60 9.98 0.00
N LYS A 58 -0.80 8.65 0.12
CA LYS A 58 -1.96 8.11 0.84
C LYS A 58 -1.89 8.40 2.34
N TYR A 59 -0.70 8.25 2.89
CA TYR A 59 -0.42 8.45 4.30
C TYR A 59 0.79 9.36 4.45
N SER A 60 0.72 10.29 5.41
CA SER A 60 1.78 11.29 5.62
C SER A 60 3.12 10.71 6.04
N ASN A 61 3.12 9.56 6.72
CA ASN A 61 4.33 8.83 7.10
C ASN A 61 4.00 7.41 7.58
N TYR A 62 5.04 6.59 7.65
CA TYR A 62 4.94 5.21 8.14
C TYR A 62 4.41 5.11 9.59
N GLY A 63 4.67 6.10 10.45
CA GLY A 63 4.16 6.13 11.82
C GLY A 63 2.63 6.20 11.88
N SER A 64 2.05 7.16 11.16
CA SER A 64 0.60 7.29 11.03
C SER A 64 -0.04 6.05 10.40
N PHE A 65 0.58 5.51 9.36
CA PHE A 65 0.16 4.25 8.75
C PHE A 65 0.15 3.10 9.75
N ARG A 66 1.21 2.97 10.57
CA ARG A 66 1.34 1.90 11.56
C ARG A 66 0.27 1.99 12.65
N VAL A 67 -0.11 3.19 13.08
CA VAL A 67 -1.20 3.39 14.05
C VAL A 67 -2.53 2.89 13.49
N ILE A 68 -2.84 3.25 12.24
CA ILE A 68 -4.06 2.79 11.54
C ILE A 68 -3.99 1.27 11.32
N MET A 69 -2.84 0.74 10.92
CA MET A 69 -2.60 -0.70 10.77
C MET A 69 -2.81 -1.46 12.09
N HIS A 70 -2.37 -0.93 13.24
CA HIS A 70 -2.61 -1.56 14.54
C HIS A 70 -4.09 -1.50 14.96
N ARG A 71 -4.79 -0.43 14.60
CA ARG A 71 -6.22 -0.25 14.88
C ARG A 71 -7.09 -1.17 14.01
N ASP A 72 -6.84 -1.16 12.70
CA ASP A 72 -7.66 -1.83 11.70
C ASP A 72 -7.15 -3.24 11.37
N GLY A 73 -5.87 -3.54 11.59
CA GLY A 73 -5.28 -4.87 11.50
C GLY A 73 -5.92 -5.88 12.46
N LYS A 74 -6.42 -5.43 13.62
CA LYS A 74 -7.25 -6.26 14.51
C LYS A 74 -8.59 -6.67 13.88
N LYS A 75 -9.14 -5.86 12.97
CA LYS A 75 -10.37 -6.21 12.22
C LYS A 75 -10.05 -7.11 11.02
N TYR A 76 -8.97 -6.82 10.29
CA TYR A 76 -8.54 -7.63 9.15
C TYR A 76 -8.17 -9.08 9.52
N LEU A 77 -7.38 -9.27 10.58
CA LEU A 77 -7.01 -10.61 11.06
C LEU A 77 -8.22 -11.41 11.57
N LYS A 78 -9.23 -10.73 12.17
CA LYS A 78 -10.47 -11.36 12.61
C LYS A 78 -11.40 -11.77 11.46
N SER A 79 -11.37 -11.06 10.33
CA SER A 79 -12.25 -11.34 9.19
C SER A 79 -11.70 -12.42 8.25
N ARG A 80 -10.39 -12.72 8.27
CA ARG A 80 -9.76 -13.74 7.41
C ARG A 80 -9.73 -15.15 8.04
N ASN A 81 -10.02 -15.24 9.34
CA ASN A 81 -10.09 -16.50 10.11
C ASN A 81 -11.53 -17.01 10.34
N LYS A 82 -12.49 -16.61 9.50
CA LYS A 82 -13.87 -17.06 9.59
C LYS A 82 -14.30 -17.78 8.32
#